data_AF-A0A9D9Y0R4-F1
#
_entry.id   AF-A0A9D9Y0R4-F1
#
_cell.length_a   1.000
_cell.length_b   1.000
_cell.length_c   1.000
_cell.angle_alpha   90.00
_cell.angle_beta   90.00
_cell.angle_gamma   90.00
#
_symmetry.space_group_name_H-M   'P 1'
#
loop_
_entity.id
_entity.type
_entity.pdbx_description
1 polymer ?
#
loop_
_entity_poly.entity_id
_entity_poly.type
_entity_poly.pdbx_seq_one_letter_code
_entity_poly.pdbx_strand_id
1 'polypeptide(L)'
;MENALTFIADHHVAFVFGILVFFGMMEAIFGYLSDSRRNKDDVFVEVISTFFLLFITKPIVFFLSFEGTKLLFPTGEGVWTGLPFWAGLIIFLLVDDFLQYWYHRSSHEYKWLWKHHRPHHTATEMGLLVSYRESIYFFMMMPNIWWLGIFTYFGGGIPVAVGLVLKQIVIISSHSLARWDVFFYKRPFLKPVIQIVERIFITPAFHHGHHAVSKIDAVGNPNGNFGNMFSIWDQLFGSATFTHAFPAEYGITNDPQDPWQAHIFYPVVTSEKPGSELSKDFIFEKTTKTEPAILTLKEGDYLYCTCGYSRSQPFCDGSHHGTKFQPIRFSIKKEREYKLCRCKMCKKRPFCDDSHLKIENGKV
;
A
#
# COMPACT_ATOMS: atom_id res chain seq x y z
N MET A 1 -19.01 -12.71 -29.13
CA MET A 1 -18.45 -11.97 -27.97
C MET A 1 -19.14 -12.41 -26.68
N GLU A 2 -20.47 -12.41 -26.64
CA GLU A 2 -21.27 -12.81 -25.48
C GLU A 2 -20.95 -14.21 -24.91
N ASN A 3 -20.79 -15.23 -25.78
CA ASN A 3 -20.38 -16.57 -25.33
C ASN A 3 -18.99 -16.59 -24.66
N ALA A 4 -18.06 -15.76 -25.11
CA ALA A 4 -16.71 -15.69 -24.53
C ALA A 4 -16.70 -14.95 -23.19
N LEU A 5 -17.48 -13.86 -23.08
CA LEU A 5 -17.62 -13.11 -21.83
C LEU A 5 -18.31 -13.94 -20.74
N THR A 6 -19.37 -14.66 -21.12
CA THR A 6 -20.08 -15.58 -20.23
C THR A 6 -19.16 -16.72 -19.79
N PHE A 7 -18.40 -17.31 -20.71
CA PHE A 7 -17.40 -18.32 -20.36
C PHE A 7 -16.37 -17.79 -19.34
N ILE A 8 -15.83 -16.59 -19.55
CA ILE A 8 -14.90 -15.97 -18.59
C ILE A 8 -15.60 -15.75 -17.24
N ALA A 9 -16.83 -15.26 -17.25
CA ALA A 9 -17.60 -15.04 -16.03
C ALA A 9 -17.86 -16.35 -15.26
N ASP A 10 -18.23 -17.42 -15.93
CA ASP A 10 -18.48 -18.73 -15.30
C ASP A 10 -17.21 -19.36 -14.73
N HIS A 11 -16.04 -19.03 -15.29
CA HIS A 11 -14.75 -19.61 -14.92
C HIS A 11 -13.79 -18.61 -14.25
N HIS A 12 -14.28 -17.44 -13.82
CA HIS A 12 -13.43 -16.36 -13.30
C HIS A 12 -12.57 -16.78 -12.11
N VAL A 13 -13.09 -17.66 -11.24
CA VAL A 13 -12.33 -18.23 -10.11
C VAL A 13 -11.15 -19.07 -10.61
N ALA A 14 -11.35 -19.89 -11.64
CA ALA A 14 -10.29 -20.68 -12.25
C ALA A 14 -9.24 -19.79 -12.94
N PHE A 15 -9.66 -18.69 -13.59
CA PHE A 15 -8.73 -17.71 -14.16
C PHE A 15 -7.90 -17.01 -13.08
N VAL A 16 -8.54 -16.55 -11.99
CA VAL A 16 -7.85 -15.94 -10.84
C VAL A 16 -6.85 -16.91 -10.22
N PHE A 17 -7.23 -18.16 -10.00
CA PHE A 17 -6.32 -19.18 -9.50
C PHE A 17 -5.19 -19.47 -10.49
N GLY A 18 -5.49 -19.53 -11.79
CA GLY A 18 -4.51 -19.70 -12.85
C GLY A 18 -3.46 -18.58 -12.88
N ILE A 19 -3.85 -17.32 -12.61
CA ILE A 19 -2.92 -16.19 -12.47
C ILE A 19 -1.96 -16.41 -11.30
N LEU A 20 -2.48 -16.84 -10.13
CA LEU A 20 -1.64 -17.13 -8.96
C LEU A 20 -0.66 -18.26 -9.23
N VAL A 21 -1.11 -19.35 -9.85
CA VAL A 21 -0.26 -20.48 -10.26
C VAL A 21 0.80 -20.02 -11.26
N PHE A 22 0.41 -19.24 -12.27
CA PHE A 22 1.33 -18.74 -13.29
C PHE A 22 2.46 -17.90 -12.68
N PHE A 23 2.13 -16.89 -11.87
CA PHE A 23 3.15 -16.06 -11.22
C PHE A 23 3.96 -16.84 -10.18
N GLY A 24 3.34 -17.75 -9.43
CA GLY A 24 4.06 -18.64 -8.51
C GLY A 24 5.07 -19.54 -9.21
N MET A 25 4.69 -20.10 -10.37
CA MET A 25 5.61 -20.86 -11.22
C MET A 25 6.72 -19.98 -11.78
N MET A 26 6.42 -18.75 -12.23
CA MET A 26 7.46 -17.82 -12.65
C MET A 26 8.46 -17.55 -11.52
N GLU A 27 7.98 -17.24 -10.32
CA GLU A 27 8.86 -16.98 -9.19
C GLU A 27 9.73 -18.18 -8.81
N ALA A 28 9.18 -19.39 -8.87
CA ALA A 28 9.94 -20.62 -8.65
C ALA A 28 10.98 -20.87 -9.75
N ILE A 29 10.61 -20.76 -11.03
CA ILE A 29 11.48 -21.05 -12.19
C ILE A 29 12.66 -20.08 -12.25
N PHE A 30 12.44 -18.80 -11.94
CA PHE A 30 13.50 -17.79 -11.93
C PHE A 30 14.34 -17.79 -10.64
N GLY A 31 14.15 -18.79 -9.77
CA GLY A 31 14.95 -18.98 -8.55
C GLY A 31 14.66 -17.94 -7.47
N TYR A 32 13.58 -17.17 -7.57
CA TYR A 32 13.30 -16.12 -6.59
C TYR A 32 12.93 -16.67 -5.21
N LEU A 33 12.59 -17.96 -5.12
CA LEU A 33 12.27 -18.64 -3.86
C LEU A 33 13.50 -19.26 -3.17
N SER A 34 14.66 -19.37 -3.85
CA SER A 34 15.82 -20.07 -3.27
C SER A 34 16.55 -19.28 -2.19
N ASP A 35 16.52 -17.95 -2.26
CA ASP A 35 17.20 -17.04 -1.33
C ASP A 35 16.20 -16.16 -0.55
N SER A 36 15.04 -16.73 -0.21
CA SER A 36 13.97 -16.02 0.49
C SER A 36 14.39 -15.58 1.91
N ARG A 37 14.04 -14.35 2.25
CA ARG A 37 14.20 -13.75 3.59
C ARG A 37 12.98 -13.94 4.48
N ARG A 38 11.92 -14.60 3.99
CA ARG A 38 10.70 -14.87 4.77
C ARG A 38 11.00 -15.77 5.95
N ASN A 39 10.52 -15.38 7.12
CA ASN A 39 10.51 -16.21 8.30
C ASN A 39 9.19 -17.01 8.42
N LYS A 40 9.05 -17.84 9.45
CA LYS A 40 7.84 -18.66 9.65
C LYS A 40 6.58 -17.81 9.86
N ASP A 41 6.69 -16.70 10.57
CA ASP A 41 5.58 -15.80 10.82
C ASP A 41 5.13 -15.14 9.51
N ASP A 42 6.05 -14.78 8.62
CA ASP A 42 5.72 -14.25 7.29
C ASP A 42 4.86 -15.23 6.49
N VAL A 43 5.25 -16.51 6.46
CA VAL A 43 4.49 -17.56 5.76
C VAL A 43 3.12 -17.76 6.41
N PHE A 44 3.02 -17.75 7.74
CA PHE A 44 1.74 -17.85 8.43
C PHE A 44 0.82 -16.66 8.13
N VAL A 45 1.34 -15.43 8.14
CA VAL A 45 0.55 -14.25 7.79
C VAL A 45 0.04 -14.39 6.36
N GLU A 46 0.91 -14.68 5.39
CA GLU A 46 0.53 -14.81 3.97
C GLU A 46 -0.53 -15.91 3.75
N VAL A 47 -0.33 -17.12 4.28
CA VAL A 47 -1.24 -18.25 4.06
C VAL A 47 -2.58 -18.04 4.75
N ILE A 48 -2.58 -17.61 6.03
CA ILE A 48 -3.80 -17.46 6.81
C ILE A 48 -4.61 -16.27 6.30
N SER A 49 -3.97 -15.12 6.04
CA SER A 49 -4.67 -13.94 5.49
C SER A 49 -5.28 -14.25 4.11
N THR A 50 -4.55 -14.94 3.24
CA THR A 50 -5.06 -15.40 1.92
C THR A 50 -6.27 -16.33 2.08
N PHE A 51 -6.18 -17.32 2.98
CA PHE A 51 -7.28 -18.24 3.25
C PHE A 51 -8.52 -17.50 3.75
N PHE A 52 -8.35 -16.63 4.75
CA PHE A 52 -9.45 -15.82 5.27
C PHE A 52 -10.06 -14.93 4.20
N LEU A 53 -9.25 -14.23 3.39
CA LEU A 53 -9.75 -13.38 2.32
C LEU A 53 -10.60 -14.17 1.33
N LEU A 54 -10.08 -15.27 0.79
CA LEU A 54 -10.71 -15.99 -0.31
C LEU A 54 -11.93 -16.80 0.12
N PHE A 55 -11.86 -17.45 1.29
CA PHE A 55 -12.86 -18.43 1.71
C PHE A 55 -13.82 -17.92 2.79
N ILE A 56 -13.51 -16.81 3.46
CA ILE A 56 -14.32 -16.29 4.57
C ILE A 56 -14.75 -14.84 4.29
N THR A 57 -13.81 -13.89 4.29
CA THR A 57 -14.11 -12.46 4.22
C THR A 57 -14.81 -12.07 2.93
N LYS A 58 -14.27 -12.45 1.76
CA LYS A 58 -14.87 -12.06 0.47
C LYS A 58 -16.28 -12.67 0.28
N PRO A 59 -16.53 -13.97 0.52
CA PRO A 59 -17.89 -14.52 0.45
C PRO A 59 -18.88 -13.84 1.41
N ILE A 60 -18.48 -13.62 2.67
CA ILE A 60 -19.34 -13.00 3.69
C ILE A 60 -19.66 -11.55 3.30
N VAL A 61 -18.64 -10.74 2.98
CA VAL A 61 -18.82 -9.34 2.61
C VAL A 61 -19.65 -9.22 1.34
N PHE A 62 -19.42 -10.06 0.33
CA PHE A 62 -20.22 -10.08 -0.88
C PHE A 62 -21.70 -10.38 -0.57
N PHE A 63 -21.98 -11.43 0.22
CA PHE A 63 -23.34 -11.80 0.60
C PHE A 63 -24.04 -10.70 1.39
N LEU A 64 -23.39 -10.17 2.42
CA LEU A 64 -23.94 -9.08 3.24
C LEU A 64 -24.19 -7.82 2.40
N SER A 65 -23.29 -7.50 1.49
CA SER A 65 -23.41 -6.36 0.59
C SER A 65 -24.57 -6.54 -0.39
N PHE A 66 -24.69 -7.72 -1.02
CA PHE A 66 -25.77 -8.03 -1.95
C PHE A 66 -27.14 -8.01 -1.26
N GLU A 67 -27.30 -8.75 -0.16
CA GLU A 67 -28.57 -8.82 0.59
C GLU A 67 -28.91 -7.48 1.25
N GLY A 68 -27.90 -6.77 1.77
CA GLY A 68 -28.09 -5.41 2.30
C GLY A 68 -28.57 -4.44 1.23
N THR A 69 -28.00 -4.50 0.03
CA THR A 69 -28.45 -3.67 -1.11
C THR A 69 -29.87 -4.02 -1.51
N LYS A 70 -30.22 -5.31 -1.57
CA LYS A 70 -31.58 -5.79 -1.84
C LYS A 70 -32.60 -5.29 -0.82
N LEU A 71 -32.23 -5.28 0.47
CA LEU A 71 -33.09 -4.76 1.54
C LEU A 71 -33.34 -3.25 1.37
N LEU A 72 -32.29 -2.49 1.01
CA LEU A 72 -32.38 -1.04 0.84
C LEU A 72 -33.07 -0.62 -0.47
N PHE A 73 -32.94 -1.44 -1.53
CA PHE A 73 -33.42 -1.13 -2.87
C PHE A 73 -34.21 -2.31 -3.46
N PRO A 74 -35.34 -2.72 -2.89
CA PRO A 74 -36.02 -3.99 -3.24
C PRO A 74 -36.46 -4.12 -4.70
N THR A 75 -36.64 -3.00 -5.42
CA THR A 75 -36.99 -2.97 -6.85
C THR A 75 -35.79 -2.68 -7.76
N GLY A 76 -34.58 -2.66 -7.22
CA GLY A 76 -33.35 -2.30 -7.91
C GLY A 76 -32.63 -3.48 -8.56
N GLU A 77 -33.04 -4.71 -8.31
CA GLU A 77 -32.36 -5.89 -8.82
C GLU A 77 -32.32 -5.88 -10.35
N GLY A 78 -31.13 -5.99 -10.92
CA GLY A 78 -30.95 -6.08 -12.38
C GLY A 78 -31.26 -4.83 -13.20
N VAL A 79 -31.45 -3.64 -12.59
CA VAL A 79 -31.77 -2.40 -13.33
C VAL A 79 -30.70 -1.97 -14.34
N TRP A 80 -29.46 -2.47 -14.23
CA TRP A 80 -28.36 -2.24 -15.17
C TRP A 80 -28.09 -3.41 -16.11
N THR A 81 -28.96 -4.42 -16.16
CA THR A 81 -28.83 -5.54 -17.13
C THR A 81 -28.81 -5.08 -18.59
N GLY A 82 -29.47 -3.95 -18.91
CA GLY A 82 -29.43 -3.34 -20.24
C GLY A 82 -28.19 -2.48 -20.53
N LEU A 83 -27.28 -2.31 -19.57
CA LEU A 83 -26.07 -1.52 -19.76
C LEU A 83 -25.11 -2.24 -20.72
N PRO A 84 -24.56 -1.56 -21.76
CA PRO A 84 -23.56 -2.19 -22.62
C PRO A 84 -22.38 -2.71 -21.80
N PHE A 85 -21.95 -3.94 -22.08
CA PHE A 85 -20.90 -4.62 -21.30
C PHE A 85 -19.67 -3.73 -21.03
N TRP A 86 -19.14 -3.06 -22.05
CA TRP A 86 -17.96 -2.20 -21.91
C TRP A 86 -18.19 -1.00 -20.99
N ALA A 87 -19.39 -0.41 -21.02
CA ALA A 87 -19.76 0.65 -20.10
C ALA A 87 -19.84 0.11 -18.66
N GLY A 88 -20.47 -1.06 -18.47
CA GLY A 88 -20.51 -1.73 -17.16
C GLY A 88 -19.13 -2.08 -16.63
N LEU A 89 -18.23 -2.58 -17.48
CA LEU A 89 -16.86 -2.94 -17.11
C LEU A 89 -16.04 -1.72 -16.70
N ILE A 90 -16.12 -0.62 -17.48
CA ILE A 90 -15.40 0.62 -17.17
C ILE A 90 -15.92 1.24 -15.87
N ILE A 91 -17.24 1.30 -15.68
CA ILE A 91 -17.84 1.81 -14.43
C ILE A 91 -17.39 0.96 -13.26
N PHE A 92 -17.47 -0.38 -13.39
CA PHE A 92 -17.04 -1.29 -12.35
C PHE A 92 -15.58 -1.06 -11.97
N LEU A 93 -14.66 -1.13 -12.93
CA LEU A 93 -13.21 -1.02 -12.69
C LEU A 93 -12.80 0.34 -12.12
N LEU A 94 -13.35 1.45 -12.63
CA LEU A 94 -13.00 2.78 -12.14
C LEU A 94 -13.49 3.01 -10.71
N VAL A 95 -14.73 2.60 -10.38
CA VAL A 95 -15.26 2.73 -9.02
C VAL A 95 -14.54 1.79 -8.06
N ASP A 96 -14.34 0.54 -8.45
CA ASP A 96 -13.61 -0.47 -7.67
C ASP A 96 -12.19 0.00 -7.32
N ASP A 97 -11.43 0.48 -8.32
CA ASP A 97 -10.07 0.95 -8.09
C ASP A 97 -10.00 2.28 -7.34
N PHE A 98 -10.94 3.20 -7.57
CA PHE A 98 -11.02 4.46 -6.82
C PHE A 98 -11.30 4.24 -5.33
N LEU A 99 -12.24 3.34 -5.00
CA LEU A 99 -12.55 2.96 -3.62
C LEU A 99 -11.32 2.36 -2.94
N GLN A 100 -10.59 1.49 -3.63
CA GLN A 100 -9.38 0.89 -3.07
C GLN A 100 -8.23 1.90 -2.94
N TYR A 101 -8.04 2.81 -3.91
CA TYR A 101 -7.04 3.88 -3.84
C TYR A 101 -7.20 4.71 -2.55
N TRP A 102 -8.42 5.19 -2.28
CA TRP A 102 -8.67 6.01 -1.10
C TRP A 102 -8.56 5.24 0.20
N TYR A 103 -8.98 3.98 0.22
CA TYR A 103 -8.83 3.12 1.39
C TYR A 103 -7.34 2.85 1.68
N HIS A 104 -6.57 2.53 0.64
CA HIS A 104 -5.13 2.31 0.74
C HIS A 104 -4.41 3.58 1.21
N ARG A 105 -4.63 4.73 0.56
CA ARG A 105 -4.08 6.02 1.00
C ARG A 105 -4.46 6.37 2.44
N SER A 106 -5.73 6.17 2.81
CA SER A 106 -6.20 6.40 4.18
C SER A 106 -5.48 5.49 5.17
N SER A 107 -5.11 4.28 4.76
CA SER A 107 -4.36 3.35 5.59
C SER A 107 -2.93 3.80 5.84
N HIS A 108 -2.36 4.68 5.00
CA HIS A 108 -1.09 5.36 5.29
C HIS A 108 -1.27 6.67 6.08
N GLU A 109 -2.45 7.28 6.04
CA GLU A 109 -2.70 8.60 6.62
C GLU A 109 -3.38 8.56 8.00
N TYR A 110 -3.97 7.44 8.41
CA TYR A 110 -4.67 7.27 9.69
C TYR A 110 -4.16 6.06 10.47
N LYS A 111 -3.69 6.30 11.70
CA LYS A 111 -3.03 5.30 12.57
C LYS A 111 -3.83 4.02 12.77
N TRP A 112 -5.14 4.14 12.90
CA TRP A 112 -5.98 2.97 13.14
C TRP A 112 -6.02 2.06 11.91
N LEU A 113 -6.22 2.63 10.72
CA LEU A 113 -6.18 1.88 9.47
C LEU A 113 -4.77 1.36 9.17
N TRP A 114 -3.74 2.16 9.48
CA TRP A 114 -2.34 1.75 9.35
C TRP A 114 -2.05 0.46 10.11
N LYS A 115 -2.53 0.28 11.34
CA LYS A 115 -2.29 -0.97 12.08
C LYS A 115 -2.83 -2.22 11.38
N HIS A 116 -3.91 -2.07 10.60
CA HIS A 116 -4.49 -3.16 9.82
C HIS A 116 -3.78 -3.40 8.49
N HIS A 117 -3.18 -2.35 7.91
CA HIS A 117 -2.43 -2.39 6.66
C HIS A 117 -0.92 -2.66 6.85
N ARG A 118 -0.39 -2.37 8.04
CA ARG A 118 1.00 -2.52 8.41
C ARG A 118 1.55 -3.92 8.15
N PRO A 119 0.82 -5.04 8.37
CA PRO A 119 1.29 -6.37 8.00
C PRO A 119 1.82 -6.41 6.57
N HIS A 120 1.14 -5.77 5.60
CA HIS A 120 1.59 -5.65 4.21
C HIS A 120 2.99 -5.07 4.10
N HIS A 121 3.22 -3.93 4.76
CA HIS A 121 4.49 -3.20 4.72
C HIS A 121 5.60 -3.80 5.59
N THR A 122 5.31 -4.75 6.46
CA THR A 122 6.37 -5.47 7.21
C THR A 122 7.12 -6.49 6.36
N ALA A 123 6.61 -6.83 5.17
CA ALA A 123 7.29 -7.74 4.26
C ALA A 123 8.66 -7.16 3.84
N THR A 124 9.74 -7.84 4.20
CA THR A 124 11.11 -7.44 3.83
C THR A 124 11.48 -7.85 2.40
N GLU A 125 10.61 -8.58 1.72
CA GLU A 125 10.74 -8.92 0.31
C GLU A 125 9.37 -8.97 -0.37
N MET A 126 9.34 -8.67 -1.66
CA MET A 126 8.14 -8.76 -2.49
C MET A 126 7.83 -10.22 -2.86
N GLY A 127 6.66 -10.46 -3.45
CA GLY A 127 6.22 -11.76 -3.94
C GLY A 127 4.70 -11.81 -4.05
N LEU A 128 4.18 -12.76 -4.82
CA LEU A 128 2.75 -12.76 -5.16
C LEU A 128 1.81 -12.74 -3.95
N LEU A 129 2.15 -13.41 -2.84
CA LEU A 129 1.31 -13.50 -1.65
C LEU A 129 1.37 -12.26 -0.76
N VAL A 130 2.33 -11.36 -0.97
CA VAL A 130 2.35 -10.04 -0.33
C VAL A 130 1.08 -9.26 -0.69
N SER A 131 0.50 -9.50 -1.87
CA SER A 131 -0.79 -8.94 -2.31
C SER A 131 -1.96 -9.24 -1.36
N TYR A 132 -1.84 -10.27 -0.53
CA TYR A 132 -2.89 -10.71 0.39
C TYR A 132 -2.47 -10.64 1.87
N ARG A 133 -1.22 -10.23 2.14
CA ARG A 133 -0.64 -10.13 3.48
C ARG A 133 -1.20 -8.94 4.24
N GLU A 134 -2.35 -9.12 4.88
CA GLU A 134 -3.03 -8.05 5.63
C GLU A 134 -3.71 -8.58 6.90
N SER A 135 -4.15 -7.67 7.77
CA SER A 135 -5.11 -8.00 8.82
C SER A 135 -6.44 -8.44 8.21
N ILE A 136 -7.13 -9.41 8.81
CA ILE A 136 -8.47 -9.83 8.31
C ILE A 136 -9.47 -8.68 8.33
N TYR A 137 -9.35 -7.78 9.30
CA TYR A 137 -10.23 -6.62 9.43
C TYR A 137 -9.99 -5.62 8.31
N PHE A 138 -8.74 -5.53 7.79
CA PHE A 138 -8.42 -4.69 6.64
C PHE A 138 -9.32 -5.05 5.45
N PHE A 139 -9.42 -6.35 5.13
CA PHE A 139 -10.27 -6.83 4.04
C PHE A 139 -11.77 -6.70 4.34
N MET A 140 -12.20 -6.91 5.58
CA MET A 140 -13.61 -6.75 5.95
C MET A 140 -14.11 -5.32 5.72
N MET A 141 -13.25 -4.33 5.92
CA MET A 141 -13.58 -2.90 5.76
C MET A 141 -13.27 -2.35 4.37
N MET A 142 -12.62 -3.14 3.51
CA MET A 142 -12.14 -2.71 2.21
C MET A 142 -13.35 -2.44 1.27
N PRO A 143 -13.65 -1.17 0.94
CA PRO A 143 -14.94 -0.79 0.34
C PRO A 143 -15.17 -1.36 -1.06
N ASN A 144 -14.10 -1.67 -1.81
CA ASN A 144 -14.25 -2.22 -3.15
C ASN A 144 -14.69 -3.70 -3.12
N ILE A 145 -14.49 -4.44 -2.03
CA ILE A 145 -15.09 -5.79 -1.86
C ILE A 145 -16.61 -5.69 -1.68
N TRP A 146 -17.09 -4.67 -0.95
CA TRP A 146 -18.52 -4.39 -0.81
C TRP A 146 -19.13 -4.00 -2.16
N TRP A 147 -18.41 -3.20 -2.96
CA TRP A 147 -18.83 -2.81 -4.30
C TRP A 147 -19.11 -4.02 -5.23
N LEU A 148 -18.42 -5.15 -5.04
CA LEU A 148 -18.71 -6.39 -5.78
C LEU A 148 -20.18 -6.83 -5.63
N GLY A 149 -20.69 -6.86 -4.39
CA GLY A 149 -22.07 -7.25 -4.09
C GLY A 149 -23.08 -6.23 -4.62
N ILE A 150 -22.82 -4.94 -4.40
CA ILE A 150 -23.67 -3.83 -4.85
C ILE A 150 -23.82 -3.85 -6.38
N PHE A 151 -22.71 -3.87 -7.11
CA PHE A 151 -22.74 -3.80 -8.56
C PHE A 151 -23.34 -5.07 -9.18
N THR A 152 -23.10 -6.23 -8.58
CA THR A 152 -23.72 -7.49 -9.01
C THR A 152 -25.24 -7.47 -8.82
N TYR A 153 -25.73 -6.95 -7.69
CA TYR A 153 -27.17 -6.80 -7.41
C TYR A 153 -27.89 -5.98 -8.49
N PHE A 154 -27.30 -4.86 -8.92
CA PHE A 154 -27.86 -4.04 -9.98
C PHE A 154 -27.74 -4.67 -11.37
N GLY A 155 -27.19 -5.88 -11.54
CA GLY A 155 -27.11 -6.60 -12.81
C GLY A 155 -25.72 -6.63 -13.45
N GLY A 156 -24.68 -6.18 -12.75
CA GLY A 156 -23.31 -6.08 -13.25
C GLY A 156 -22.45 -7.33 -13.12
N GLY A 157 -23.04 -8.52 -12.98
CA GLY A 157 -22.32 -9.76 -12.66
C GLY A 157 -21.22 -10.14 -13.67
N ILE A 158 -21.49 -10.07 -14.98
CA ILE A 158 -20.48 -10.36 -16.02
C ILE A 158 -19.34 -9.33 -15.99
N PRO A 159 -19.60 -8.00 -16.01
CA PRO A 159 -18.55 -6.99 -15.80
C PRO A 159 -17.70 -7.20 -14.55
N VAL A 160 -18.31 -7.56 -13.41
CA VAL A 160 -17.58 -7.85 -12.16
C VAL A 160 -16.63 -9.02 -12.35
N ALA A 161 -17.12 -10.14 -12.89
CA ALA A 161 -16.31 -11.34 -13.06
C ALA A 161 -15.11 -11.12 -14.01
N VAL A 162 -15.33 -10.45 -15.13
CA VAL A 162 -14.26 -10.08 -16.07
C VAL A 162 -13.30 -9.05 -15.45
N GLY A 163 -13.85 -8.03 -14.78
CA GLY A 163 -13.06 -7.00 -14.13
C GLY A 163 -12.16 -7.55 -13.03
N LEU A 164 -12.63 -8.53 -12.25
CA LEU A 164 -11.84 -9.24 -11.26
C LEU A 164 -10.63 -9.95 -11.89
N VAL A 165 -10.80 -10.62 -13.03
CA VAL A 165 -9.69 -11.27 -13.74
C VAL A 165 -8.67 -10.22 -14.22
N LEU A 166 -9.13 -9.15 -14.87
CA LEU A 166 -8.24 -8.09 -15.36
C LEU A 166 -7.47 -7.41 -14.24
N LYS A 167 -8.15 -7.06 -13.15
CA LYS A 167 -7.52 -6.46 -11.97
C LYS A 167 -6.52 -7.42 -11.35
N GLN A 168 -6.86 -8.69 -11.20
CA GLN A 168 -5.96 -9.68 -10.60
C GLN A 168 -4.64 -9.83 -11.36
N ILE A 169 -4.66 -9.74 -12.70
CA ILE A 169 -3.43 -9.72 -13.50
C ILE A 169 -2.52 -8.58 -13.05
N VAL A 170 -3.06 -7.36 -12.96
CA VAL A 170 -2.29 -6.18 -12.58
C VAL A 170 -1.76 -6.31 -11.15
N ILE A 171 -2.62 -6.65 -10.19
CA ILE A 171 -2.26 -6.71 -8.77
C ILE A 171 -1.18 -7.76 -8.51
N ILE A 172 -1.34 -8.98 -9.02
CA ILE A 172 -0.33 -10.01 -8.83
C ILE A 172 0.96 -9.64 -9.54
N SER A 173 0.87 -9.10 -10.76
CA SER A 173 2.07 -8.69 -11.49
C SER A 173 2.85 -7.58 -10.78
N SER A 174 2.17 -6.63 -10.11
CA SER A 174 2.81 -5.49 -9.46
C SER A 174 3.46 -5.84 -8.12
N HIS A 175 3.02 -6.94 -7.48
CA HIS A 175 3.62 -7.45 -6.24
C HIS A 175 4.62 -8.58 -6.46
N SER A 176 4.57 -9.21 -7.63
CA SER A 176 5.43 -10.35 -7.94
C SER A 176 6.90 -9.95 -8.08
N LEU A 177 7.78 -10.89 -7.76
CA LEU A 177 9.22 -10.78 -8.07
C LEU A 177 9.51 -10.79 -9.58
N ALA A 178 8.52 -11.14 -10.42
CA ALA A 178 8.58 -11.02 -11.87
C ALA A 178 8.50 -9.53 -12.32
N ARG A 179 9.65 -8.84 -12.26
CA ARG A 179 9.83 -7.42 -12.64
C ARG A 179 9.82 -7.23 -14.17
N TRP A 180 8.68 -7.50 -14.80
CA TRP A 180 8.54 -7.53 -16.25
C TRP A 180 8.81 -6.17 -16.91
N ASP A 181 8.59 -5.06 -16.21
CA ASP A 181 8.81 -3.69 -16.67
C ASP A 181 10.31 -3.37 -16.89
N VAL A 182 11.22 -4.09 -16.23
CA VAL A 182 12.67 -4.06 -16.49
C VAL A 182 13.00 -4.36 -17.96
N PHE A 183 12.21 -5.21 -18.62
CA PHE A 183 12.35 -5.52 -20.05
C PHE A 183 12.29 -4.24 -20.90
N PHE A 184 11.41 -3.31 -20.54
CA PHE A 184 11.23 -2.04 -21.24
C PHE A 184 12.32 -1.04 -20.86
N TYR A 185 12.66 -0.91 -19.57
CA TYR A 185 13.68 0.05 -19.11
C TYR A 185 15.07 -0.19 -19.73
N LYS A 186 15.43 -1.46 -19.95
CA LYS A 186 16.70 -1.86 -20.59
C LYS A 186 16.75 -1.60 -22.10
N ARG A 187 15.63 -1.28 -22.76
CA ARG A 187 15.52 -1.14 -24.22
C ARG A 187 15.05 0.27 -24.58
N PRO A 188 15.95 1.18 -24.99
CA PRO A 188 15.61 2.58 -25.26
C PRO A 188 14.42 2.78 -26.21
N PHE A 189 14.29 1.96 -27.24
CA PHE A 189 13.18 2.06 -28.22
C PHE A 189 11.81 1.66 -27.66
N LEU A 190 11.76 0.94 -26.53
CA LEU A 190 10.52 0.56 -25.85
C LEU A 190 10.13 1.53 -24.72
N LYS A 191 10.99 2.50 -24.38
CA LYS A 191 10.72 3.49 -23.33
C LYS A 191 9.41 4.26 -23.55
N PRO A 192 9.07 4.73 -24.77
CA PRO A 192 7.80 5.42 -24.98
C PRO A 192 6.57 4.55 -24.65
N VAL A 193 6.66 3.23 -24.86
CA VAL A 193 5.56 2.30 -24.57
C VAL A 193 5.34 2.20 -23.06
N ILE A 194 6.40 1.93 -22.29
CA ILE A 194 6.26 1.80 -20.83
C ILE A 194 5.88 3.13 -20.18
N GLN A 195 6.31 4.26 -20.73
CA GLN A 195 5.89 5.60 -20.27
C GLN A 195 4.39 5.86 -20.46
N ILE A 196 3.74 5.23 -21.43
CA ILE A 196 2.27 5.29 -21.57
C ILE A 196 1.63 4.29 -20.61
N VAL A 197 2.15 3.05 -20.57
CA VAL A 197 1.59 1.99 -19.73
C VAL A 197 1.62 2.38 -18.25
N GLU A 198 2.73 2.87 -17.73
CA GLU A 198 2.89 3.26 -16.32
C GLU A 198 1.95 4.41 -15.93
N ARG A 199 1.47 5.20 -16.90
CA ARG A 199 0.53 6.31 -16.68
C ARG A 199 -0.92 5.87 -16.64
N ILE A 200 -1.19 4.61 -16.97
CA ILE A 200 -2.52 4.01 -16.94
C ILE A 200 -2.55 2.94 -15.87
N PHE A 201 -1.68 1.92 -15.98
CA PHE A 201 -1.65 0.75 -15.11
C PHE A 201 -0.47 0.80 -14.15
N ILE A 202 -0.67 0.19 -12.98
CA ILE A 202 0.39 0.01 -11.98
C ILE A 202 1.41 -1.01 -12.48
N THR A 203 2.68 -0.63 -12.47
CA THR A 203 3.83 -1.49 -12.84
C THR A 203 4.53 -2.03 -11.59
N PRO A 204 5.36 -3.09 -11.72
CA PRO A 204 6.20 -3.56 -10.63
C PRO A 204 7.05 -2.46 -10.01
N ALA A 205 7.80 -1.65 -10.78
CA ALA A 205 8.62 -0.59 -10.21
C ALA A 205 7.79 0.45 -9.42
N PHE A 206 6.60 0.81 -9.92
CA PHE A 206 5.71 1.76 -9.25
C PHE A 206 5.26 1.25 -7.88
N HIS A 207 4.78 0.01 -7.81
CA HIS A 207 4.28 -0.58 -6.57
C HIS A 207 5.40 -1.05 -5.63
N HIS A 208 6.51 -1.56 -6.15
CA HIS A 208 7.69 -1.85 -5.34
C HIS A 208 8.21 -0.58 -4.67
N GLY A 209 8.21 0.56 -5.39
CA GLY A 209 8.57 1.86 -4.83
C GLY A 209 7.73 2.24 -3.60
N HIS A 210 6.44 1.88 -3.58
CA HIS A 210 5.55 2.06 -2.44
C HIS A 210 5.95 1.18 -1.24
N HIS A 211 6.48 -0.02 -1.47
CA HIS A 211 6.94 -0.93 -0.41
C HIS A 211 8.34 -0.65 0.13
N ALA A 212 9.00 0.41 -0.35
CA ALA A 212 10.33 0.78 0.12
C ALA A 212 10.33 1.12 1.61
N VAL A 213 11.39 0.74 2.33
CA VAL A 213 11.53 1.04 3.76
C VAL A 213 11.47 2.54 4.06
N SER A 214 11.95 3.36 3.13
CA SER A 214 11.88 4.81 3.20
C SER A 214 12.15 5.43 1.83
N LYS A 215 12.12 6.77 1.74
CA LYS A 215 12.50 7.50 0.52
C LYS A 215 13.97 7.92 0.43
N ILE A 216 14.82 7.36 1.30
CA ILE A 216 16.23 7.75 1.39
C ILE A 216 16.99 7.48 0.08
N ASP A 217 16.66 6.39 -0.60
CA ASP A 217 17.30 5.92 -1.83
C ASP A 217 16.87 6.67 -3.10
N ALA A 218 15.95 7.65 -2.97
CA ALA A 218 15.35 8.41 -4.06
C ALA A 218 14.52 7.59 -5.06
N VAL A 219 14.33 6.30 -4.82
CA VAL A 219 13.52 5.38 -5.64
C VAL A 219 12.19 5.11 -4.95
N GLY A 220 12.26 4.82 -3.65
CA GLY A 220 11.12 4.50 -2.82
C GLY A 220 10.29 5.71 -2.37
N ASN A 221 8.99 5.50 -2.19
CA ASN A 221 8.11 6.43 -1.49
C ASN A 221 6.96 5.67 -0.80
N PRO A 222 7.14 5.22 0.46
CA PRO A 222 6.09 4.50 1.19
C PRO A 222 4.92 5.37 1.67
N ASN A 223 4.87 6.64 1.28
CA ASN A 223 3.73 7.52 1.49
C ASN A 223 3.19 8.08 0.17
N GLY A 224 3.41 7.36 -0.93
CA GLY A 224 2.83 7.64 -2.25
C GLY A 224 2.53 6.34 -3.00
N ASN A 225 2.17 6.43 -4.28
CA ASN A 225 1.93 5.28 -5.15
C ASN A 225 0.87 4.29 -4.61
N PHE A 226 -0.30 4.80 -4.21
CA PHE A 226 -1.37 4.03 -3.56
C PHE A 226 -2.29 3.29 -4.54
N GLY A 227 -2.22 3.58 -5.84
CA GLY A 227 -3.01 2.93 -6.87
C GLY A 227 -2.79 1.43 -6.88
N ASN A 228 -3.86 0.67 -7.12
CA ASN A 228 -3.83 -0.78 -7.12
C ASN A 228 -3.78 -1.30 -8.56
N MET A 229 -4.79 -0.96 -9.38
CA MET A 229 -4.82 -1.26 -10.80
C MET A 229 -4.39 -0.06 -11.65
N PHE A 230 -4.88 1.15 -11.36
CA PHE A 230 -4.59 2.34 -12.15
C PHE A 230 -3.72 3.36 -11.41
N SER A 231 -2.69 3.90 -12.09
CA SER A 231 -1.85 4.99 -11.56
C SER A 231 -2.48 6.37 -11.74
N ILE A 232 -3.63 6.46 -12.42
CA ILE A 232 -4.33 7.72 -12.70
C ILE A 232 -4.73 8.45 -11.41
N TRP A 233 -5.11 7.72 -10.36
CA TRP A 233 -5.52 8.32 -9.09
C TRP A 233 -4.34 8.98 -8.37
N ASP A 234 -3.18 8.32 -8.37
CA ASP A 234 -1.96 8.92 -7.82
C ASP A 234 -1.54 10.18 -8.56
N GLN A 235 -1.75 10.23 -9.88
CA GLN A 235 -1.47 11.42 -10.69
C GLN A 235 -2.43 12.55 -10.36
N LEU A 236 -3.73 12.27 -10.28
CA LEU A 236 -4.77 13.25 -9.99
C LEU A 236 -4.63 13.84 -8.58
N PHE A 237 -4.26 13.02 -7.59
CA PHE A 237 -4.20 13.42 -6.19
C PHE A 237 -2.77 13.65 -5.66
N GLY A 238 -1.78 13.74 -6.56
CA GLY A 238 -0.42 14.18 -6.25
C GLY A 238 0.42 13.22 -5.41
N SER A 239 0.14 11.91 -5.49
CA SER A 239 0.91 10.86 -4.79
C SER A 239 1.81 10.03 -5.71
N ALA A 240 1.80 10.27 -7.03
CA ALA A 240 2.58 9.51 -7.99
C ALA A 240 4.08 9.86 -7.97
N THR A 241 4.90 8.83 -7.86
CA THR A 241 6.36 8.85 -8.00
C THR A 241 6.74 7.77 -9.01
N PHE A 242 6.95 8.17 -10.27
CA PHE A 242 7.37 7.26 -11.33
C PHE A 242 8.88 7.08 -11.31
N THR A 243 9.32 5.84 -11.16
CA THR A 243 10.73 5.46 -11.19
C THR A 243 10.91 4.26 -12.11
N HIS A 244 12.08 4.18 -12.76
CA HIS A 244 12.46 3.04 -13.61
C HIS A 244 13.51 2.17 -12.90
N ALA A 245 13.43 2.13 -11.57
CA ALA A 245 14.33 1.46 -10.66
C ALA A 245 13.54 0.83 -9.51
N PHE A 246 14.20 -0.04 -8.74
CA PHE A 246 13.59 -0.74 -7.61
C PHE A 246 14.26 -0.30 -6.29
N PRO A 247 13.51 -0.25 -5.18
CA PRO A 247 14.10 0.11 -3.88
C PRO A 247 15.22 -0.82 -3.47
N ALA A 248 16.17 -0.26 -2.72
CA ALA A 248 17.26 -1.04 -2.14
C ALA A 248 16.76 -1.99 -1.04
N GLU A 249 15.79 -1.55 -0.25
CA GLU A 249 15.25 -2.27 0.90
C GLU A 249 13.72 -2.12 0.98
N TYR A 250 13.05 -3.18 1.41
CA TYR A 250 11.61 -3.26 1.63
C TYR A 250 11.34 -3.49 3.11
N GLY A 251 10.13 -3.20 3.56
CA GLY A 251 9.72 -3.38 4.94
C GLY A 251 9.39 -2.05 5.64
N ILE A 252 9.49 -2.05 6.96
CA ILE A 252 9.39 -0.85 7.79
C ILE A 252 10.68 -0.63 8.59
N THR A 253 10.96 0.62 8.93
CA THR A 253 12.07 0.94 9.84
C THR A 253 11.76 0.51 11.27
N ASN A 254 12.76 -0.04 11.97
CA ASN A 254 12.64 -0.50 13.36
C ASN A 254 11.52 -1.54 13.59
N ASP A 255 11.40 -2.52 12.69
CA ASP A 255 10.40 -3.56 12.82
C ASP A 255 10.57 -4.37 14.14
N PRO A 256 9.60 -4.34 15.08
CA PRO A 256 9.61 -5.18 16.28
C PRO A 256 9.50 -6.68 16.00
N GLN A 257 9.21 -7.10 14.76
CA GLN A 257 8.97 -8.49 14.37
C GLN A 257 7.81 -9.08 15.18
N ASP A 258 6.63 -8.50 14.99
CA ASP A 258 5.41 -8.89 15.68
C ASP A 258 5.01 -10.34 15.35
N PRO A 259 4.42 -11.08 16.30
CA PRO A 259 3.95 -12.44 16.03
C PRO A 259 2.82 -12.42 15.00
N TRP A 260 2.74 -13.46 14.17
CA TRP A 260 1.76 -13.56 13.07
C TRP A 260 0.31 -13.35 13.54
N GLN A 261 -0.05 -13.77 14.75
CA GLN A 261 -1.40 -13.59 15.30
C GLN A 261 -1.75 -12.11 15.47
N ALA A 262 -0.81 -11.28 15.92
CA ALA A 262 -1.03 -9.86 16.09
C ALA A 262 -1.18 -9.15 14.74
N HIS A 263 -0.41 -9.56 13.72
CA HIS A 263 -0.58 -9.05 12.35
C HIS A 263 -1.99 -9.30 11.82
N ILE A 264 -2.54 -10.50 12.05
CA ILE A 264 -3.83 -10.89 11.47
C ILE A 264 -5.01 -10.36 12.28
N PHE A 265 -4.97 -10.53 13.61
CA PHE A 265 -6.13 -10.40 14.50
C PHE A 265 -6.10 -9.18 15.44
N TYR A 266 -5.18 -8.23 15.25
CA TYR A 266 -5.27 -6.94 15.95
C TYR A 266 -6.64 -6.28 15.69
N PRO A 267 -7.34 -5.72 16.70
CA PRO A 267 -6.91 -5.47 18.09
C PRO A 267 -7.27 -6.58 19.10
N VAL A 268 -7.91 -7.67 18.67
CA VAL A 268 -8.29 -8.78 19.55
C VAL A 268 -7.04 -9.50 20.08
N VAL A 269 -6.04 -9.68 19.21
CA VAL A 269 -4.71 -10.14 19.57
C VAL A 269 -3.72 -9.00 19.41
N THR A 270 -3.06 -8.63 20.51
CA THR A 270 -2.06 -7.56 20.55
C THR A 270 -0.65 -8.14 20.64
N SER A 271 0.34 -7.36 20.23
CA SER A 271 1.75 -7.75 20.36
C SER A 271 2.29 -7.46 21.76
N GLU A 272 3.14 -8.36 22.26
CA GLU A 272 3.92 -8.16 23.50
C GLU A 272 5.35 -7.68 23.21
N LYS A 273 5.72 -7.50 21.93
CA LYS A 273 7.06 -7.06 21.54
C LYS A 273 7.31 -5.62 22.00
N PRO A 274 8.43 -5.34 22.69
CA PRO A 274 8.79 -3.98 23.11
C PRO A 274 8.80 -3.01 21.93
N GLY A 275 8.11 -1.89 22.07
CA GLY A 275 8.05 -0.84 21.05
C GLY A 275 7.08 -1.10 19.90
N SER A 276 6.38 -2.24 19.86
CA SER A 276 5.36 -2.52 18.86
C SER A 276 4.16 -1.59 18.98
N GLU A 277 3.73 -1.02 17.86
CA GLU A 277 2.50 -0.22 17.79
C GLU A 277 1.21 -1.04 17.91
N LEU A 278 1.31 -2.36 17.81
CA LEU A 278 0.19 -3.30 18.03
C LEU A 278 0.05 -3.70 19.51
N SER A 279 0.95 -3.24 20.39
CA SER A 279 0.85 -3.48 21.83
C SER A 279 -0.28 -2.65 22.48
N LYS A 280 -0.87 -3.19 23.55
CA LYS A 280 -1.88 -2.49 24.37
C LYS A 280 -1.30 -1.25 25.05
N ASP A 281 -0.02 -1.30 25.40
CA ASP A 281 0.66 -0.24 26.14
C ASP A 281 1.37 0.76 25.21
N PHE A 282 1.17 0.64 23.90
CA PHE A 282 1.80 1.53 22.96
C PHE A 282 1.20 2.94 23.04
N ILE A 283 2.04 3.89 23.44
CA ILE A 283 1.71 5.30 23.50
C ILE A 283 2.40 6.03 22.34
N PHE A 284 1.60 6.74 21.54
CA PHE A 284 2.10 7.57 20.47
C PHE A 284 2.46 8.97 20.99
N GLU A 285 3.66 9.10 21.54
CA GLU A 285 4.12 10.29 22.25
C GLU A 285 4.91 11.26 21.35
N LYS A 286 4.67 12.58 21.50
CA LYS A 286 5.50 13.60 20.85
C LYS A 286 6.90 13.62 21.46
N THR A 287 7.91 13.53 20.61
CA THR A 287 9.32 13.51 20.99
C THR A 287 10.06 14.82 20.66
N THR A 288 9.31 15.83 20.23
CA THR A 288 9.85 17.16 19.91
C THR A 288 10.46 17.82 21.13
N LYS A 289 11.53 18.59 20.92
CA LYS A 289 12.12 19.48 21.93
C LYS A 289 12.20 20.91 21.39
N THR A 290 12.19 21.91 22.29
CA THR A 290 12.29 23.33 21.89
C THR A 290 13.70 23.64 21.42
N GLU A 291 14.72 23.08 22.06
CA GLU A 291 16.11 23.28 21.64
C GLU A 291 16.40 22.60 20.29
N PRO A 292 17.21 23.22 19.42
CA PRO A 292 17.65 22.63 18.18
C PRO A 292 18.64 21.48 18.41
N ALA A 293 18.72 20.56 17.46
CA ALA A 293 19.82 19.59 17.41
C ALA A 293 21.03 20.26 16.73
N ILE A 294 22.15 20.35 17.45
CA ILE A 294 23.44 20.77 16.90
C ILE A 294 24.25 19.49 16.66
N LEU A 295 24.46 19.13 15.39
CA LEU A 295 25.07 17.86 14.99
C LEU A 295 26.11 18.08 13.90
N THR A 296 27.25 17.41 14.01
CA THR A 296 28.19 17.28 12.88
C THR A 296 27.64 16.23 11.92
N LEU A 297 27.26 16.66 10.71
CA LEU A 297 26.73 15.76 9.68
C LEU A 297 27.78 15.56 8.60
N LYS A 298 27.98 14.31 8.21
CA LYS A 298 28.86 13.92 7.09
C LYS A 298 28.17 14.17 5.76
N GLU A 299 28.93 14.11 4.68
CA GLU A 299 28.36 14.09 3.33
C GLU A 299 27.42 12.88 3.18
N GLY A 300 26.23 13.11 2.64
CA GLY A 300 25.21 12.08 2.48
C GLY A 300 23.78 12.60 2.52
N ASP A 301 22.84 11.70 2.30
CA ASP A 301 21.42 11.98 2.38
C ASP A 301 20.86 11.63 3.75
N TYR A 302 19.87 12.42 4.18
CA TYR A 302 19.19 12.27 5.46
C TYR A 302 17.69 12.45 5.29
N LEU A 303 16.91 11.81 6.16
CA LEU A 303 15.47 12.03 6.27
C LEU A 303 15.16 12.83 7.54
N TYR A 304 14.68 14.05 7.37
CA TYR A 304 14.21 14.90 8.46
C TYR A 304 12.81 14.50 8.91
N CYS A 305 12.61 14.32 10.21
CA CYS A 305 11.29 14.08 10.79
C CYS A 305 10.44 15.36 10.78
N THR A 306 9.29 15.30 10.12
CA THR A 306 8.29 16.39 10.11
C THR A 306 7.14 16.17 11.09
N CYS A 307 6.89 14.91 11.49
CA CYS A 307 5.74 14.54 12.32
C CYS A 307 5.91 14.90 13.81
N GLY A 308 7.15 14.95 14.31
CA GLY A 308 7.45 15.22 15.72
C GLY A 308 7.33 14.02 16.65
N TYR A 309 7.14 12.80 16.12
CA TYR A 309 6.98 11.57 16.90
C TYR A 309 8.19 10.63 16.83
N SER A 310 9.17 10.95 15.99
CA SER A 310 10.35 10.11 15.81
C SER A 310 11.20 10.02 17.08
N ARG A 311 11.61 8.83 17.50
CA ARG A 311 12.48 8.62 18.67
C ARG A 311 13.94 9.00 18.37
N SER A 312 14.33 9.10 17.10
CA SER A 312 15.67 9.50 16.65
C SER A 312 15.73 10.96 16.15
N GLN A 313 14.99 11.88 16.80
CA GLN A 313 15.01 13.31 16.46
C GLN A 313 16.46 13.83 16.29
N PRO A 314 16.74 14.65 15.25
CA PRO A 314 15.80 15.28 14.33
C PRO A 314 15.43 14.44 13.09
N PHE A 315 15.97 13.23 12.98
CA PHE A 315 15.79 12.36 11.83
C PHE A 315 14.49 11.56 11.92
N CYS A 316 14.08 10.97 10.79
CA CYS A 316 12.91 10.12 10.68
C CYS A 316 13.27 8.66 10.98
N ASP A 317 12.38 7.96 11.67
CA ASP A 317 12.49 6.54 12.06
C ASP A 317 11.23 5.73 11.71
N GLY A 318 10.41 6.23 10.79
CA GLY A 318 9.15 5.59 10.40
C GLY A 318 7.96 5.87 11.31
N SER A 319 8.13 6.50 12.47
CA SER A 319 7.02 6.82 13.41
C SER A 319 5.90 7.72 12.82
N HIS A 320 6.02 8.14 11.57
CA HIS A 320 5.00 8.92 10.86
C HIS A 320 3.98 8.05 10.12
N HIS A 321 4.21 6.74 9.95
CA HIS A 321 3.22 5.89 9.28
C HIS A 321 1.87 5.94 10.01
N GLY A 322 0.78 5.92 9.23
CA GLY A 322 -0.55 6.21 9.76
C GLY A 322 -0.78 7.68 10.09
N THR A 323 -0.01 8.59 9.50
CA THR A 323 -0.23 10.04 9.60
C THR A 323 -0.04 10.72 8.25
N LYS A 324 -0.58 11.92 8.07
CA LYS A 324 -0.38 12.73 6.86
C LYS A 324 1.02 13.33 6.73
N PHE A 325 1.90 13.11 7.71
CA PHE A 325 3.24 13.65 7.69
C PHE A 325 4.18 12.77 6.87
N GLN A 326 4.97 13.40 6.01
CA GLN A 326 6.06 12.73 5.29
C GLN A 326 7.41 13.33 5.70
N PRO A 327 8.48 12.54 5.83
CA PRO A 327 9.80 13.08 6.10
C PRO A 327 10.26 13.98 4.95
N ILE A 328 11.26 14.83 5.18
CA ILE A 328 11.91 15.61 4.11
C ILE A 328 13.28 15.00 3.85
N ARG A 329 13.56 14.58 2.61
CA ARG A 329 14.90 14.16 2.21
C ARG A 329 15.75 15.40 1.94
N PHE A 330 16.95 15.45 2.49
CA PHE A 330 17.91 16.52 2.25
C PHE A 330 19.34 15.97 2.22
N SER A 331 20.20 16.63 1.46
CA SER A 331 21.58 16.20 1.25
C SER A 331 22.57 17.16 1.90
N ILE A 332 23.56 16.62 2.58
CA ILE A 332 24.71 17.35 3.10
C ILE A 332 25.87 17.15 2.12
N LYS A 333 26.49 18.26 1.69
CA LYS A 333 27.63 18.27 0.75
C LYS A 333 28.99 18.44 1.41
N LYS A 334 29.01 18.89 2.66
CA LYS A 334 30.25 19.15 3.41
C LYS A 334 30.04 18.80 4.86
N GLU A 335 30.99 18.04 5.39
CA GLU A 335 31.05 17.76 6.81
C GLU A 335 31.30 19.04 7.60
N ARG A 336 30.32 19.38 8.45
CA ARG A 336 30.37 20.48 9.40
C ARG A 336 29.24 20.33 10.40
N GLU A 337 29.23 21.22 11.38
CA GLU A 337 28.12 21.36 12.30
C GLU A 337 26.89 21.97 11.60
N TYR A 338 25.72 21.37 11.84
CA TYR A 338 24.42 21.85 11.38
C TYR A 338 23.46 21.97 12.55
N LYS A 339 22.64 23.03 12.51
CA LYS A 339 21.56 23.29 13.48
C LYS A 339 20.22 22.86 12.87
N LEU A 340 19.69 21.72 13.30
CA LEU A 340 18.43 21.14 12.81
C LEU A 340 17.25 21.41 13.76
N CYS A 341 16.07 21.61 13.19
CA CYS A 341 14.86 21.94 13.96
C CYS A 341 14.24 20.71 14.63
N ARG A 342 14.04 20.76 15.95
CA ARG A 342 13.33 19.71 16.71
C ARG A 342 11.91 20.08 17.12
N CYS A 343 11.59 21.38 17.20
CA CYS A 343 10.25 21.87 17.58
C CYS A 343 9.20 21.76 16.46
N LYS A 344 9.64 21.53 15.20
CA LYS A 344 8.81 21.41 13.98
C LYS A 344 8.08 22.69 13.54
N MET A 345 8.35 23.82 14.20
CA MET A 345 7.79 25.14 13.90
C MET A 345 8.63 25.99 12.96
N CYS A 346 9.81 25.52 12.53
CA CYS A 346 10.64 26.28 11.59
C CYS A 346 9.93 26.45 10.23
N LYS A 347 10.11 27.63 9.63
CA LYS A 347 9.56 27.97 8.31
C LYS A 347 10.36 27.29 7.20
N LYS A 348 11.68 27.18 7.36
CA LYS A 348 12.60 26.56 6.39
C LYS A 348 13.18 25.26 6.93
N ARG A 349 12.34 24.22 6.99
CA ARG A 349 12.75 22.85 7.31
C ARG A 349 13.86 22.38 6.34
N PRO A 350 14.85 21.60 6.78
CA PRO A 350 15.00 21.00 8.12
C PRO A 350 15.78 21.87 9.13
N PHE A 351 16.34 23.00 8.69
CA PHE A 351 17.26 23.82 9.49
C PHE A 351 16.52 24.68 10.51
N CYS A 352 17.15 24.93 11.65
CA CYS A 352 16.59 25.79 12.69
C CYS A 352 16.66 27.27 12.24
N ASP A 353 15.56 27.99 12.44
CA ASP A 353 15.43 29.44 12.18
C ASP A 353 15.01 30.21 13.44
N ASP A 354 15.27 29.61 14.62
CA ASP A 354 14.95 30.16 15.93
C ASP A 354 13.47 30.47 16.20
N SER A 355 12.55 29.92 15.40
CA SER A 355 11.10 30.04 15.63
C SER A 355 10.65 29.51 17.00
N HIS A 356 11.42 28.62 17.64
CA HIS A 356 11.13 28.09 18.98
C HIS A 356 11.23 29.15 20.09
N LEU A 357 12.02 30.21 19.90
CA LEU A 357 12.15 31.29 20.90
C LEU A 357 10.84 32.06 21.13
N LYS A 358 9.88 31.96 20.20
CA LYS A 358 8.54 32.55 20.36
C LYS A 358 7.66 31.73 21.31
N ILE A 359 7.92 30.43 21.41
CA ILE A 359 7.18 29.49 22.27
C ILE A 359 7.56 29.69 23.73
N GLU A 360 8.86 29.82 24.02
CA GLU A 360 9.37 30.04 25.39
C GLU A 360 8.87 31.35 26.00
N ASN A 361 8.55 32.34 25.15
CA ASN A 361 8.02 33.64 25.57
C ASN A 361 6.47 33.69 25.62
N GLY A 362 5.78 32.54 25.61
CA GLY A 362 4.32 32.46 25.77
C GLY A 362 3.51 33.07 24.62
N LYS A 363 4.10 33.25 23.43
CA LYS A 363 3.41 33.71 22.23
C LYS A 363 3.20 32.52 21.27
N VAL A 364 2.08 31.84 21.41
CA VAL A 364 1.53 30.93 20.40
C VAL A 364 0.10 31.34 20.09
#